data_AF-A0AAV7J4Y1-F1
#
_entry.id   AF-A0AAV7J4Y1-F1
#
_cell.length_a   1.000
_cell.length_b   1.000
_cell.length_c   1.000
_cell.angle_alpha   90.00
_cell.angle_beta   90.00
_cell.angle_gamma   90.00
#
_symmetry.space_group_name_H-M   'P 1'
#
loop_
_entity.id
_entity.type
_entity.pdbx_description
1 polymer ?
#
loop_
_entity_poly.entity_id
_entity_poly.type
_entity_poly.pdbx_seq_one_letter_code
_entity_poly.pdbx_strand_id
1 'polypeptide(L)'
;MRFSEFISVVFIGLLLLLEVSARQSEERNYGSSGKHPSTLRRPSQNNPIGPPYEILPNNPWLNTKIRNRRISFSRIKSWLDPRHGVLFNLDTPVYSVRNTNRPLQPEIQEYPNVFRHVISNLYEDISNASIPEIIKRNSYRDSNNNFRRPLPPRFRRPQVYAPKTLPFNRNRRLNTVSIINNSFDSSFTSSSRPKPITPSIIHPEVLVIVDYALYKKFHRSVWELVNYLMGFWNGVDLRFRDFNHPHVRLSIAGILIAEDEKALSYIYRNREGPYAVKGKELNKDKQSWLYEQRAKFPFTSYDISITMTGLQTEMKGLATVGGACKVDHDSKKVCQTGFINDIGAYDAVMATAHEIGHLLGINHDEKNDGKCGFDDGYIMAPILNSKKTSWSWSPCSHSDLDNFISMENKTCLYNKPRSHGVLPRLLPGKILDGDEQCKRSGFLKAILDKKMCLKLKCLMDSGKIEVHNISSESAADGTTCDDGKICLRGICRPERSVN
;
A
#
# COMPACT_ATOMS: atom_id res chain seq x y z
N MET A 1 8.22 30.00 -43.82
CA MET A 1 7.50 28.95 -43.06
C MET A 1 7.92 29.05 -41.61
N ARG A 2 7.07 29.33 -40.62
CA ARG A 2 5.79 30.02 -40.62
C ARG A 2 5.62 30.61 -39.22
N PHE A 3 5.42 31.92 -39.17
CA PHE A 3 5.17 32.78 -38.00
C PHE A 3 3.83 32.46 -37.27
N SER A 4 3.20 31.32 -37.56
CA SER A 4 1.85 30.97 -37.06
C SER A 4 1.84 30.09 -35.79
N GLU A 5 2.97 29.48 -35.42
CA GLU A 5 3.05 28.65 -34.20
C GLU A 5 3.27 29.48 -32.92
N PHE A 6 3.88 30.66 -33.03
CA PHE A 6 4.08 31.54 -31.88
C PHE A 6 2.80 32.29 -31.46
N ILE A 7 1.88 32.55 -32.40
CA ILE A 7 0.61 33.23 -32.12
C ILE A 7 -0.39 32.29 -31.41
N SER A 8 -0.31 30.97 -31.65
CA SER A 8 -1.24 30.01 -31.01
C SER A 8 -0.94 29.78 -29.53
N VAL A 9 0.33 29.84 -29.12
CA VAL A 9 0.71 29.63 -27.70
C VAL A 9 0.39 30.86 -26.85
N VAL A 10 0.49 32.07 -27.42
CA VAL A 10 0.18 33.33 -26.70
C VAL A 10 -1.33 33.56 -26.57
N PHE A 11 -2.14 33.18 -27.56
CA PHE A 11 -3.61 33.33 -27.47
C PHE A 11 -4.28 32.32 -26.52
N ILE A 12 -3.75 31.09 -26.40
CA ILE A 12 -4.25 30.10 -25.42
C ILE A 12 -3.92 30.53 -23.98
N GLY A 13 -2.77 31.18 -23.77
CA GLY A 13 -2.40 31.77 -22.48
C GLY A 13 -3.28 32.94 -22.04
N LEU A 14 -3.73 33.78 -22.99
CA LEU A 14 -4.59 34.95 -22.69
C LEU A 14 -6.06 34.57 -22.43
N LEU A 15 -6.56 33.50 -23.06
CA LEU A 15 -7.94 32.99 -22.86
C LEU A 15 -8.11 32.31 -21.49
N LEU A 16 -7.09 31.63 -20.98
CA LEU A 16 -7.11 31.02 -19.64
C LEU A 16 -7.02 32.05 -18.50
N LEU A 17 -6.50 33.26 -18.76
CA LEU A 17 -6.45 34.34 -17.75
C LEU A 17 -7.76 35.14 -17.66
N LEU A 18 -8.58 35.16 -18.71
CA LEU A 18 -9.88 35.85 -18.70
C LEU A 18 -11.00 35.01 -18.04
N GLU A 19 -10.95 33.67 -18.12
CA GLU A 19 -11.91 32.80 -17.42
C GLU A 19 -11.70 32.75 -15.89
N VAL A 20 -10.47 32.99 -15.41
CA VAL A 20 -10.17 33.03 -13.96
C VAL A 20 -10.64 34.33 -13.30
N SER A 21 -10.69 35.44 -14.03
CA SER A 21 -11.17 36.72 -13.51
C SER A 21 -12.71 36.80 -13.44
N ALA A 22 -13.42 36.13 -14.37
CA ALA A 22 -14.89 36.15 -14.42
C ALA A 22 -15.58 35.28 -13.32
N ARG A 23 -14.86 34.38 -12.64
CA ARG A 23 -15.40 33.56 -11.54
C ARG A 23 -15.16 34.12 -10.13
N GLN A 24 -14.49 35.26 -9.99
CA GLN A 24 -14.26 35.91 -8.69
C GLN A 24 -15.23 37.04 -8.34
N SER A 25 -16.24 37.34 -9.18
CA SER A 25 -17.20 38.42 -8.92
C SER A 25 -18.57 37.97 -8.37
N GLU A 26 -18.85 36.67 -8.19
CA GLU A 26 -20.18 36.20 -7.75
C GLU A 26 -20.29 35.74 -6.27
N GLU A 27 -19.23 35.78 -5.46
CA GLU A 27 -19.31 35.42 -4.02
C GLU A 27 -18.99 36.58 -3.06
N ARG A 28 -19.20 37.82 -3.49
CA ARG A 28 -19.26 38.97 -2.58
C ARG A 28 -20.68 39.53 -2.52
N ASN A 29 -21.56 38.85 -1.78
CA ASN A 29 -22.72 39.46 -1.12
C ASN A 29 -23.43 38.44 -0.22
N TYR A 30 -23.08 38.39 1.06
CA TYR A 30 -24.07 38.24 2.14
C TYR A 30 -23.48 38.73 3.47
N GLY A 31 -23.81 39.97 3.81
CA GLY A 31 -23.47 40.59 5.08
C GLY A 31 -24.48 40.25 6.17
N SER A 32 -23.93 39.89 7.33
CA SER A 32 -24.35 40.22 8.70
C SER A 32 -25.80 40.69 8.97
N SER A 33 -26.51 39.96 9.83
CA SER A 33 -27.29 40.59 10.90
C SER A 33 -27.23 39.71 12.16
N GLY A 34 -26.85 40.31 13.27
CA GLY A 34 -26.76 39.67 14.59
C GLY A 34 -28.04 39.80 15.40
N LYS A 35 -28.16 38.98 16.44
CA LYS A 35 -28.88 39.26 17.70
C LYS A 35 -28.55 38.20 18.76
N HIS A 36 -27.97 38.65 19.88
CA HIS A 36 -27.98 37.95 21.17
C HIS A 36 -29.33 38.20 21.88
N PRO A 37 -29.81 37.29 22.76
CA PRO A 37 -29.63 37.57 24.19
C PRO A 37 -29.44 36.35 25.15
N SER A 38 -28.61 36.58 26.17
CA SER A 38 -28.61 36.17 27.60
C SER A 38 -29.16 34.81 28.11
N THR A 39 -28.22 34.03 28.67
CA THR A 39 -28.14 33.34 30.00
C THR A 39 -29.35 32.65 30.66
N LEU A 40 -29.17 31.35 30.98
CA LEU A 40 -29.59 30.71 32.24
C LEU A 40 -28.69 29.48 32.54
N ARG A 41 -28.28 29.31 33.81
CA ARG A 41 -27.37 28.26 34.32
C ARG A 41 -28.15 27.13 35.03
N ARG A 42 -27.56 25.91 34.97
CA ARG A 42 -27.67 24.68 35.81
C ARG A 42 -28.48 23.50 35.22
N PRO A 43 -28.22 22.24 35.62
CA PRO A 43 -26.94 21.52 35.76
C PRO A 43 -26.96 20.15 35.01
N SER A 44 -25.87 19.38 35.13
CA SER A 44 -25.57 18.12 34.41
C SER A 44 -26.69 17.06 34.35
N GLN A 45 -26.94 16.55 33.15
CA GLN A 45 -27.44 15.19 32.93
C GLN A 45 -26.67 14.51 31.80
N ASN A 46 -26.18 13.30 32.11
CA ASN A 46 -25.58 12.37 31.16
C ASN A 46 -26.53 12.11 30.00
N ASN A 47 -26.10 12.38 28.77
CA ASN A 47 -26.76 11.87 27.57
C ASN A 47 -25.73 11.18 26.65
N PRO A 48 -26.09 10.01 26.09
CA PRO A 48 -25.20 9.18 25.28
C PRO A 48 -24.85 9.83 23.93
N ILE A 49 -23.58 9.72 23.54
CA ILE A 49 -23.02 10.27 22.31
C ILE A 49 -23.22 9.26 21.17
N GLY A 50 -24.14 9.56 20.26
CA GLY A 50 -24.32 8.89 18.97
C GLY A 50 -25.68 9.27 18.35
N PRO A 51 -25.77 9.54 17.03
CA PRO A 51 -27.07 9.76 16.40
C PRO A 51 -27.94 8.49 16.52
N PRO A 52 -29.26 8.62 16.70
CA PRO A 52 -30.16 7.47 16.69
C PRO A 52 -30.17 6.87 15.28
N TYR A 53 -29.87 5.57 15.19
CA TYR A 53 -30.08 4.82 13.95
C TYR A 53 -31.58 4.54 13.81
N GLU A 54 -32.20 5.15 12.81
CA GLU A 54 -33.50 4.73 12.33
C GLU A 54 -33.29 3.47 11.47
N ILE A 55 -33.85 2.34 11.92
CA ILE A 55 -33.88 1.12 11.12
C ILE A 55 -34.88 1.37 9.99
N LEU A 56 -34.37 1.66 8.79
CA LEU A 56 -35.21 1.73 7.59
C LEU A 56 -35.88 0.36 7.37
N PRO A 57 -37.18 0.30 7.06
CA PRO A 57 -37.85 -0.95 6.76
C PRO A 57 -37.18 -1.63 5.56
N ASN A 58 -36.97 -2.94 5.68
CA ASN A 58 -36.49 -3.81 4.60
C ASN A 58 -37.23 -3.51 3.30
N ASN A 59 -36.58 -2.80 2.37
CA ASN A 59 -37.12 -2.60 1.03
C ASN A 59 -36.72 -3.80 0.15
N PRO A 60 -37.66 -4.70 -0.18
CA PRO A 60 -37.33 -5.92 -0.92
C PRO A 60 -36.85 -5.66 -2.36
N TRP A 61 -37.02 -4.43 -2.86
CA TRP A 61 -36.63 -4.03 -4.22
C TRP A 61 -35.18 -3.52 -4.34
N LEU A 62 -34.50 -3.17 -3.23
CA LEU A 62 -33.06 -2.86 -3.24
C LEU A 62 -32.20 -4.13 -3.16
N ASN A 63 -32.71 -5.19 -2.51
CA ASN A 63 -32.02 -6.48 -2.37
C ASN A 63 -31.91 -7.27 -3.68
N THR A 64 -32.74 -6.97 -4.68
CA THR A 64 -32.69 -7.61 -6.00
C THR A 64 -31.64 -7.00 -6.93
N LYS A 65 -31.22 -5.74 -6.71
CA LYS A 65 -30.18 -5.09 -7.53
C LYS A 65 -28.76 -5.29 -7.00
N ILE A 66 -28.59 -5.50 -5.69
CA ILE A 66 -27.28 -5.77 -5.06
C ILE A 66 -26.92 -7.27 -5.15
N ARG A 67 -27.90 -8.18 -5.26
CA ARG A 67 -27.65 -9.62 -5.48
C ARG A 67 -27.07 -9.97 -6.86
N ASN A 68 -27.13 -9.07 -7.84
CA ASN A 68 -26.66 -9.31 -9.21
C ASN A 68 -25.27 -8.73 -9.53
N ARG A 69 -24.49 -8.31 -8.54
CA ARG A 69 -23.03 -8.14 -8.67
C ARG A 69 -22.26 -9.15 -7.81
N ARG A 70 -22.72 -10.40 -7.79
CA ARG A 70 -21.82 -11.51 -7.46
C ARG A 70 -20.78 -11.58 -8.57
N ILE A 71 -19.53 -11.28 -8.26
CA ILE A 71 -18.41 -11.59 -9.14
C ILE A 71 -18.47 -13.10 -9.37
N SER A 72 -18.84 -13.53 -10.58
CA SER A 72 -18.88 -14.95 -10.92
C SER A 72 -17.45 -15.45 -11.06
N PHE A 73 -16.90 -16.01 -9.98
CA PHE A 73 -15.55 -16.59 -9.95
C PHE A 73 -15.45 -17.95 -10.63
N SER A 74 -16.46 -18.37 -11.41
CA SER A 74 -16.46 -19.57 -12.25
C SER A 74 -15.34 -19.63 -13.32
N ARG A 75 -14.36 -18.70 -13.28
CA ARG A 75 -13.28 -18.52 -14.26
C ARG A 75 -11.94 -18.02 -13.67
N ILE A 76 -11.60 -18.28 -12.40
CA ILE A 76 -10.18 -18.14 -11.97
C ILE A 76 -9.44 -19.42 -12.38
N LYS A 77 -8.78 -19.40 -13.55
CA LYS A 77 -7.97 -20.52 -14.03
C LYS A 77 -6.51 -20.42 -13.62
N SER A 78 -6.04 -19.25 -13.18
CA SER A 78 -4.63 -18.97 -12.91
C SER A 78 -4.39 -18.30 -11.56
N TRP A 79 -3.47 -18.87 -10.77
CA TRP A 79 -2.98 -18.34 -9.50
C TRP A 79 -1.45 -18.26 -9.54
N LEU A 80 -0.87 -17.32 -8.80
CA LEU A 80 0.59 -17.21 -8.66
C LEU A 80 1.11 -18.32 -7.74
N ASP A 81 2.02 -19.16 -8.25
CA ASP A 81 2.56 -20.35 -7.55
C ASP A 81 2.98 -20.08 -6.07
N PRO A 82 2.59 -20.96 -5.12
CA PRO A 82 2.81 -20.79 -3.68
C PRO A 82 4.26 -20.80 -3.23
N ARG A 83 5.18 -21.32 -4.05
CA ARG A 83 6.63 -21.31 -3.78
C ARG A 83 7.20 -19.89 -3.75
N HIS A 84 6.40 -18.89 -4.13
CA HIS A 84 6.80 -17.50 -4.26
C HIS A 84 6.78 -16.66 -2.95
N GLY A 85 6.52 -17.28 -1.80
CA GLY A 85 6.64 -16.63 -0.49
C GLY A 85 5.32 -16.10 0.08
N VAL A 86 5.36 -15.69 1.35
CA VAL A 86 4.20 -15.29 2.15
C VAL A 86 4.03 -13.78 2.10
N LEU A 87 3.03 -13.28 1.36
CA LEU A 87 2.74 -11.86 1.32
C LEU A 87 1.78 -11.43 2.44
N PHE A 88 0.67 -12.15 2.59
CA PHE A 88 -0.30 -11.95 3.68
C PHE A 88 -0.49 -13.24 4.47
N ASN A 89 -0.77 -13.08 5.77
CA ASN A 89 -1.17 -14.13 6.69
C ASN A 89 -2.61 -13.87 7.17
N LEU A 90 -3.30 -14.91 7.63
CA LEU A 90 -4.60 -14.77 8.33
C LEU A 90 -4.52 -13.85 9.56
N ASP A 91 -3.33 -13.74 10.16
CA ASP A 91 -3.04 -12.92 11.33
C ASP A 91 -2.30 -11.62 10.99
N THR A 92 -2.20 -11.22 9.71
CA THR A 92 -1.66 -9.90 9.36
C THR A 92 -2.53 -8.82 10.02
N PRO A 93 -1.97 -7.96 10.88
CA PRO A 93 -2.78 -7.04 11.66
C PRO A 93 -3.26 -5.86 10.81
N VAL A 94 -4.50 -5.44 11.05
CA VAL A 94 -5.13 -4.28 10.41
C VAL A 94 -5.56 -3.33 11.52
N TYR A 95 -5.18 -2.07 11.43
CA TYR A 95 -5.42 -1.06 12.47
C TYR A 95 -6.25 0.08 11.91
N SER A 96 -7.26 0.51 12.66
CA SER A 96 -7.86 1.83 12.50
C SER A 96 -6.94 2.90 13.06
N VAL A 97 -6.94 4.07 12.42
CA VAL A 97 -6.28 5.27 12.89
C VAL A 97 -7.30 6.39 12.91
N ARG A 98 -7.58 6.93 14.09
CA ARG A 98 -8.55 8.01 14.31
C ARG A 98 -7.87 9.21 14.92
N ASN A 99 -8.26 10.40 14.48
CA ASN A 99 -7.83 11.63 15.12
C ASN A 99 -8.37 11.71 16.55
N THR A 100 -7.59 12.32 17.43
CA THR A 100 -8.02 12.64 18.79
C THR A 100 -7.88 14.13 19.05
N ASN A 101 -8.38 14.59 20.19
CA ASN A 101 -8.15 15.97 20.63
C ASN A 101 -6.68 16.24 21.03
N ARG A 102 -5.83 15.21 21.08
CA ARG A 102 -4.41 15.35 21.38
C ARG A 102 -3.61 15.52 20.09
N PRO A 103 -2.86 16.63 19.95
CA PRO A 103 -2.02 16.85 18.77
C PRO A 103 -1.06 15.68 18.56
N LEU A 104 -0.96 15.19 17.31
CA LEU A 104 0.00 14.15 16.88
C LEU A 104 -0.16 12.79 17.57
N GLN A 105 -1.23 12.58 18.33
CA GLN A 105 -1.50 11.31 19.02
C GLN A 105 -2.82 10.73 18.53
N PRO A 106 -2.83 10.07 17.36
CA PRO A 106 -4.02 9.38 16.91
C PRO A 106 -4.32 8.17 17.81
N GLU A 107 -5.60 7.88 17.96
CA GLU A 107 -6.07 6.61 18.51
C GLU A 107 -5.84 5.53 17.45
N ILE A 108 -5.23 4.43 17.88
CA ILE A 108 -4.91 3.30 17.01
C ILE A 108 -5.47 2.05 17.65
N GLN A 109 -6.36 1.36 16.92
CA GLN A 109 -7.04 0.17 17.41
C GLN A 109 -6.98 -0.93 16.35
N GLU A 110 -6.73 -2.17 16.78
CA GLU A 110 -6.71 -3.32 15.88
C GLU A 110 -8.13 -3.75 15.50
N TYR A 111 -8.36 -3.95 14.21
CA TYR A 111 -9.54 -4.64 13.69
C TYR A 111 -9.36 -6.15 13.86
N PRO A 112 -10.24 -6.84 14.61
CA PRO A 112 -10.10 -8.27 14.82
C PRO A 112 -10.47 -9.07 13.56
N ASN A 113 -9.65 -10.09 13.26
CA ASN A 113 -9.98 -11.16 12.30
C ASN A 113 -10.31 -10.70 10.86
N VAL A 114 -9.71 -9.59 10.41
CA VAL A 114 -10.05 -9.03 9.09
C VAL A 114 -9.83 -10.03 7.95
N PHE A 115 -8.61 -10.60 7.85
CA PHE A 115 -8.32 -11.55 6.78
C PHE A 115 -9.09 -12.86 6.90
N ARG A 116 -9.48 -13.29 8.12
CA ARG A 116 -10.37 -14.46 8.28
C ARG A 116 -11.73 -14.21 7.64
N HIS A 117 -12.29 -13.02 7.81
CA HIS A 117 -13.57 -12.64 7.21
C HIS A 117 -13.49 -12.46 5.69
N VAL A 118 -12.42 -11.82 5.19
CA VAL A 118 -12.20 -11.67 3.75
C VAL A 118 -12.08 -13.05 3.09
N ILE A 119 -11.31 -13.97 3.68
CA ILE A 119 -11.15 -15.32 3.14
C ILE A 119 -12.42 -16.15 3.25
N SER A 120 -13.22 -16.01 4.32
CA SER A 120 -14.51 -16.73 4.40
C SER A 120 -15.47 -16.29 3.30
N ASN A 121 -15.48 -15.00 2.97
CA ASN A 121 -16.31 -14.48 1.88
C ASN A 121 -15.79 -14.91 0.49
N LEU A 122 -14.48 -15.17 0.38
CA LEU A 122 -13.85 -15.76 -0.81
C LEU A 122 -13.89 -17.30 -0.78
N TYR A 123 -14.43 -17.95 0.25
CA TYR A 123 -14.25 -19.40 0.46
C TYR A 123 -15.03 -20.24 -0.56
N GLU A 124 -16.27 -19.87 -0.87
CA GLU A 124 -17.04 -20.49 -1.97
C GLU A 124 -16.32 -20.27 -3.31
N ASP A 125 -15.66 -19.13 -3.48
CA ASP A 125 -14.93 -18.75 -4.70
C ASP A 125 -13.58 -19.49 -4.86
N ILE A 126 -12.87 -19.74 -3.75
CA ILE A 126 -11.60 -20.47 -3.68
C ILE A 126 -11.84 -21.99 -3.77
N SER A 127 -12.95 -22.49 -3.23
CA SER A 127 -13.27 -23.94 -3.23
C SER A 127 -13.49 -24.53 -4.63
N ASN A 128 -13.78 -23.68 -5.62
CA ASN A 128 -13.93 -24.07 -7.03
C ASN A 128 -12.62 -23.90 -7.84
N ALA A 129 -11.55 -23.37 -7.22
CA ALA A 129 -10.23 -23.32 -7.82
C ALA A 129 -9.47 -24.63 -7.48
N SER A 130 -8.84 -25.24 -8.48
CA SER A 130 -8.05 -26.45 -8.29
C SER A 130 -6.92 -26.22 -7.28
N ILE A 131 -6.94 -26.99 -6.18
CA ILE A 131 -5.90 -27.04 -5.15
C ILE A 131 -4.78 -27.97 -5.64
N PRO A 132 -3.55 -27.49 -5.91
CA PRO A 132 -2.43 -28.40 -6.09
C PRO A 132 -2.07 -29.03 -4.73
N GLU A 133 -1.80 -30.33 -4.73
CA GLU A 133 -1.33 -31.07 -3.56
C GLU A 133 -0.24 -30.30 -2.80
N ILE A 134 -0.48 -30.07 -1.52
CA ILE A 134 0.55 -29.62 -0.57
C ILE A 134 1.51 -30.81 -0.39
N ILE A 135 2.48 -30.92 -1.29
CA ILE A 135 3.50 -31.97 -1.24
C ILE A 135 4.29 -31.84 0.07
N LYS A 136 4.42 -32.99 0.74
CA LYS A 136 5.21 -33.21 1.96
C LYS A 136 6.59 -32.58 1.85
N ARG A 137 6.98 -31.89 2.94
CA ARG A 137 8.31 -31.34 3.20
C ARG A 137 9.43 -32.27 2.71
N ASN A 138 10.19 -31.82 1.72
CA ASN A 138 11.58 -32.23 1.55
C ASN A 138 12.49 -31.08 1.95
N SER A 139 13.44 -31.40 2.81
CA SER A 139 14.35 -30.50 3.51
C SER A 139 15.19 -29.66 2.55
N TYR A 140 14.88 -28.37 2.45
CA TYR A 140 15.89 -27.37 2.07
C TYR A 140 16.76 -27.13 3.31
N ARG A 141 18.09 -27.21 3.18
CA ARG A 141 19.02 -26.94 4.28
C ARG A 141 18.89 -25.45 4.65
N ASP A 142 18.14 -25.18 5.70
CA ASP A 142 18.00 -23.87 6.33
C ASP A 142 19.38 -23.39 6.82
N SER A 143 19.77 -22.18 6.42
CA SER A 143 20.72 -21.42 7.20
C SER A 143 20.02 -21.06 8.52
N ASN A 144 20.41 -21.72 9.61
CA ASN A 144 19.87 -21.50 10.96
C ASN A 144 20.12 -20.07 11.44
N ASN A 145 19.25 -19.13 11.06
CA ASN A 145 19.10 -17.85 11.73
C ASN A 145 17.79 -17.89 12.53
N ASN A 146 17.89 -18.19 13.82
CA ASN A 146 16.77 -18.27 14.77
C ASN A 146 16.12 -16.90 15.13
N PHE A 147 16.31 -15.87 14.31
CA PHE A 147 15.78 -14.54 14.55
C PHE A 147 14.31 -14.46 14.10
N ARG A 148 13.39 -14.60 15.05
CA ARG A 148 11.95 -14.34 14.85
C ARG A 148 11.59 -12.91 15.25
N ARG A 149 10.81 -12.22 14.41
CA ARG A 149 10.41 -10.83 14.64
C ARG A 149 9.48 -10.67 15.87
N PRO A 150 9.69 -9.62 16.70
CA PRO A 150 8.74 -9.21 17.72
C PRO A 150 7.45 -8.68 17.08
N LEU A 151 6.29 -9.08 17.59
CA LEU A 151 5.03 -8.47 17.16
C LEU A 151 4.95 -7.03 17.69
N PRO A 152 4.33 -6.09 16.96
CA PRO A 152 3.80 -4.88 17.58
C PRO A 152 2.99 -5.26 18.82
N PRO A 153 2.99 -4.45 19.89
CA PRO A 153 2.14 -4.71 21.04
C PRO A 153 0.69 -4.88 20.57
N ARG A 154 0.03 -6.00 20.90
CA ARG A 154 -1.41 -6.11 20.70
C ARG A 154 -2.08 -5.01 21.51
N PHE A 155 -2.80 -4.11 20.84
CA PHE A 155 -3.59 -3.10 21.54
C PHE A 155 -4.63 -3.82 22.39
N ARG A 156 -4.71 -3.45 23.67
CA ARG A 156 -5.63 -4.12 24.61
C ARG A 156 -7.05 -4.06 24.02
N ARG A 157 -7.69 -5.23 23.92
CA ARG A 157 -9.13 -5.34 23.64
C ARG A 157 -9.87 -4.47 24.66
N PRO A 158 -10.95 -3.76 24.30
CA PRO A 158 -11.90 -3.29 25.29
C PRO A 158 -12.31 -4.49 26.15
N GLN A 159 -12.09 -4.42 27.46
CA GLN A 159 -12.54 -5.46 28.36
C GLN A 159 -14.06 -5.57 28.22
N VAL A 160 -14.54 -6.71 27.74
CA VAL A 160 -15.90 -7.12 28.02
C VAL A 160 -15.95 -7.35 29.53
N TYR A 161 -16.75 -6.55 30.23
CA TYR A 161 -17.03 -6.73 31.65
C TYR A 161 -17.62 -8.13 31.84
N ALA A 162 -16.84 -9.03 32.43
CA ALA A 162 -17.35 -10.25 33.03
C ALA A 162 -17.72 -9.93 34.49
N PRO A 163 -18.89 -10.37 34.98
CA PRO A 163 -19.33 -10.08 36.34
C PRO A 163 -18.40 -10.70 37.39
N LYS A 164 -18.22 -9.97 38.50
CA LYS A 164 -17.37 -10.32 39.64
C LYS A 164 -17.90 -11.54 40.40
N THR A 165 -17.02 -12.49 40.68
CA THR A 165 -17.03 -13.29 41.91
C THR A 165 -15.60 -13.44 42.45
N LEU A 166 -15.41 -13.04 43.71
CA LEU A 166 -14.22 -13.18 44.57
C LEU A 166 -14.44 -14.36 45.55
N PRO A 167 -13.50 -14.74 46.44
CA PRO A 167 -12.02 -14.72 46.38
C PRO A 167 -11.39 -16.07 46.83
N PHE A 168 -10.11 -16.35 46.52
CA PHE A 168 -9.26 -17.14 47.42
C PHE A 168 -7.74 -16.91 47.23
N ASN A 169 -6.97 -17.33 48.23
CA ASN A 169 -5.89 -16.61 48.87
C ASN A 169 -4.45 -17.04 48.48
N ARG A 170 -3.54 -16.06 48.59
CA ARG A 170 -2.06 -16.02 48.71
C ARG A 170 -1.24 -17.33 48.78
N ASN A 171 -0.15 -17.38 47.98
CA ASN A 171 1.28 -17.31 48.41
C ASN A 171 2.23 -18.05 47.43
N ARG A 172 3.22 -17.36 46.83
CA ARG A 172 4.67 -17.64 47.03
C ARG A 172 5.60 -16.81 46.13
N ARG A 173 6.44 -16.04 46.80
CA ARG A 173 7.89 -15.78 46.62
C ARG A 173 8.46 -15.53 45.22
N LEU A 174 8.90 -14.28 45.07
CA LEU A 174 9.98 -13.82 44.19
C LEU A 174 11.30 -14.54 44.50
N ASN A 175 12.00 -15.00 43.47
CA ASN A 175 13.43 -15.30 43.54
C ASN A 175 14.17 -14.43 42.51
N THR A 176 15.10 -13.64 43.05
CA THR A 176 16.13 -12.86 42.37
C THR A 176 17.41 -13.68 42.32
N VAL A 177 18.04 -13.83 41.15
CA VAL A 177 19.43 -14.31 40.97
C VAL A 177 19.95 -13.66 39.68
N SER A 178 20.60 -12.49 39.78
CA SER A 178 22.04 -12.22 39.87
C SER A 178 22.79 -12.30 38.53
N ILE A 179 23.30 -11.13 38.14
CA ILE A 179 24.19 -10.86 37.02
C ILE A 179 25.59 -11.44 37.34
N ILE A 180 26.15 -12.22 36.43
CA ILE A 180 27.56 -12.61 36.47
C ILE A 180 28.29 -11.74 35.44
N ASN A 181 29.19 -10.89 35.95
CA ASN A 181 30.21 -10.20 35.17
C ASN A 181 31.28 -11.20 34.78
N ASN A 182 31.56 -11.34 33.48
CA ASN A 182 32.84 -11.86 33.01
C ASN A 182 33.52 -10.78 32.18
N SER A 183 34.56 -10.22 32.80
CA SER A 183 35.67 -9.52 32.15
C SER A 183 36.36 -10.47 31.17
N PHE A 184 36.47 -10.07 29.90
CA PHE A 184 37.34 -10.75 28.94
C PHE A 184 38.32 -9.75 28.33
N ASP A 185 39.56 -10.22 28.37
CA ASP A 185 40.82 -9.53 28.15
C ASP A 185 41.03 -9.13 26.68
N SER A 186 41.70 -8.00 26.49
CA SER A 186 42.00 -7.41 25.18
C SER A 186 43.24 -8.06 24.57
N SER A 187 43.07 -8.76 23.45
CA SER A 187 44.17 -9.02 22.52
C SER A 187 43.71 -8.75 21.08
N PHE A 188 44.21 -7.66 20.52
CA PHE A 188 44.01 -7.26 19.13
C PHE A 188 44.91 -8.12 18.23
N THR A 189 44.32 -9.04 17.48
CA THR A 189 44.94 -9.60 16.27
C THR A 189 44.11 -9.17 15.06
N SER A 190 44.76 -8.52 14.09
CA SER A 190 44.17 -8.07 12.84
C SER A 190 43.79 -9.26 11.95
N SER A 191 42.63 -9.84 12.20
CA SER A 191 41.94 -10.76 11.29
C SER A 191 41.16 -9.92 10.30
N SER A 192 41.44 -10.07 9.00
CA SER A 192 40.55 -9.60 7.93
C SER A 192 39.13 -10.05 8.25
N ARG A 193 38.22 -9.12 8.53
CA ARG A 193 36.82 -9.47 8.82
C ARG A 193 36.30 -10.30 7.64
N PRO A 194 35.78 -11.53 7.83
CA PRO A 194 35.11 -12.23 6.76
C PRO A 194 33.97 -11.33 6.26
N LYS A 195 33.88 -11.14 4.93
CA LYS A 195 32.79 -10.38 4.33
C LYS A 195 31.47 -10.93 4.90
N PRO A 196 30.54 -10.06 5.34
CA PRO A 196 29.24 -10.51 5.82
C PRO A 196 28.62 -11.46 4.79
N ILE A 197 28.08 -12.60 5.25
CA ILE A 197 27.41 -13.55 4.36
C ILE A 197 26.13 -12.88 3.88
N THR A 198 26.16 -12.34 2.66
CA THR A 198 24.97 -11.79 1.99
C THR A 198 23.96 -12.93 1.78
N PRO A 199 22.72 -12.83 2.28
CA PRO A 199 21.76 -13.91 2.15
C PRO A 199 21.30 -14.05 0.70
N SER A 200 21.04 -15.28 0.27
CA SER A 200 20.50 -15.56 -1.06
C SER A 200 19.04 -15.11 -1.23
N ILE A 201 18.35 -14.79 -0.13
CA ILE A 201 16.98 -14.29 -0.10
C ILE A 201 16.87 -13.19 0.94
N ILE A 202 16.22 -12.08 0.59
CA ILE A 202 15.81 -11.03 1.53
C ILE A 202 14.29 -10.97 1.63
N HIS A 203 13.82 -10.49 2.78
CA HIS A 203 12.43 -10.45 3.20
C HIS A 203 12.01 -9.05 3.66
N PRO A 204 11.82 -8.07 2.76
CA PRO A 204 11.28 -6.78 3.17
C PRO A 204 9.85 -6.92 3.71
N GLU A 205 9.64 -6.59 4.98
CA GLU A 205 8.31 -6.55 5.60
C GLU A 205 7.75 -5.12 5.59
N VAL A 206 6.62 -4.94 4.93
CA VAL A 206 6.04 -3.63 4.60
C VAL A 206 4.93 -3.25 5.57
N LEU A 207 5.05 -2.07 6.17
CA LEU A 207 3.94 -1.39 6.84
C LEU A 207 3.16 -0.55 5.83
N VAL A 208 1.93 -0.96 5.53
CA VAL A 208 1.04 -0.26 4.59
C VAL A 208 0.21 0.75 5.36
N ILE A 209 0.22 2.02 4.94
CA ILE A 209 -0.55 3.08 5.59
C ILE A 209 -1.48 3.67 4.54
N VAL A 210 -2.78 3.46 4.67
CA VAL A 210 -3.80 3.96 3.76
C VAL A 210 -4.39 5.24 4.32
N ASP A 211 -4.35 6.31 3.53
CA ASP A 211 -4.96 7.57 3.92
C ASP A 211 -6.49 7.57 3.76
N TYR A 212 -7.12 8.58 4.35
CA TYR A 212 -8.57 8.67 4.34
C TYR A 212 -9.13 8.97 2.95
N ALA A 213 -8.39 9.64 2.07
CA ALA A 213 -8.84 9.92 0.71
C ALA A 213 -8.95 8.63 -0.12
N LEU A 214 -7.98 7.73 -0.01
CA LEU A 214 -8.03 6.41 -0.62
C LEU A 214 -9.11 5.56 0.05
N TYR A 215 -9.20 5.56 1.38
CA TYR A 215 -10.24 4.79 2.08
C TYR A 215 -11.67 5.19 1.68
N LYS A 216 -11.92 6.49 1.46
CA LYS A 216 -13.20 7.00 0.93
C LYS A 216 -13.57 6.40 -0.43
N LYS A 217 -12.59 6.10 -1.30
CA LYS A 217 -12.84 5.48 -2.60
C LYS A 217 -13.38 4.05 -2.47
N PHE A 218 -13.12 3.38 -1.36
CA PHE A 218 -13.65 2.05 -1.03
C PHE A 218 -14.85 2.13 -0.09
N HIS A 219 -15.68 3.17 -0.24
CA HIS A 219 -16.90 3.38 0.54
C HIS A 219 -16.70 3.37 2.06
N ARG A 220 -15.48 3.63 2.54
CA ARG A 220 -15.09 3.47 3.95
C ARG A 220 -15.39 2.05 4.46
N SER A 221 -15.18 1.06 3.61
CA SER A 221 -15.31 -0.36 3.90
C SER A 221 -13.92 -0.98 4.03
N VAL A 222 -13.57 -1.42 5.24
CA VAL A 222 -12.32 -2.16 5.50
C VAL A 222 -12.22 -3.39 4.59
N TRP A 223 -13.35 -4.05 4.34
CA TRP A 223 -13.42 -5.27 3.54
C TRP A 223 -13.07 -5.03 2.08
N GLU A 224 -13.68 -4.01 1.47
CA GLU A 224 -13.40 -3.65 0.08
C GLU A 224 -11.95 -3.18 -0.09
N LEU A 225 -11.47 -2.34 0.82
CA LEU A 225 -10.10 -1.85 0.80
C LEU A 225 -9.10 -3.01 0.95
N VAL A 226 -9.27 -3.89 1.92
CA VAL A 226 -8.32 -5.00 2.14
C VAL A 226 -8.33 -5.98 0.97
N ASN A 227 -9.49 -6.27 0.38
CA ASN A 227 -9.55 -7.10 -0.84
C ASN A 227 -8.77 -6.45 -2.00
N TYR A 228 -8.90 -5.13 -2.18
CA TYR A 228 -8.10 -4.37 -3.14
C TYR A 228 -6.60 -4.43 -2.82
N LEU A 229 -6.21 -4.19 -1.56
CA LEU A 229 -4.80 -4.24 -1.15
C LEU A 229 -4.17 -5.62 -1.39
N MET A 230 -4.93 -6.70 -1.23
CA MET A 230 -4.43 -8.04 -1.55
C MET A 230 -4.01 -8.16 -3.02
N GLY A 231 -4.86 -7.72 -3.95
CA GLY A 231 -4.54 -7.67 -5.38
C GLY A 231 -3.38 -6.73 -5.69
N PHE A 232 -3.40 -5.53 -5.10
CA PHE A 232 -2.39 -4.49 -5.31
C PHE A 232 -0.99 -5.01 -4.97
N TRP A 233 -0.82 -5.51 -3.74
CA TRP A 233 0.47 -5.98 -3.25
C TRP A 233 0.91 -7.29 -3.92
N ASN A 234 -0.02 -8.10 -4.44
CA ASN A 234 0.33 -9.21 -5.34
C ASN A 234 0.96 -8.72 -6.64
N GLY A 235 0.40 -7.66 -7.24
CA GLY A 235 0.96 -6.99 -8.41
C GLY A 235 2.36 -6.41 -8.16
N VAL A 236 2.57 -5.81 -6.98
CA VAL A 236 3.88 -5.28 -6.58
C VAL A 236 4.89 -6.41 -6.40
N ASP A 237 4.57 -7.44 -5.61
CA ASP A 237 5.46 -8.58 -5.39
C ASP A 237 5.84 -9.29 -6.69
N LEU A 238 4.93 -9.37 -7.67
CA LEU A 238 5.23 -9.93 -8.99
C LEU A 238 6.42 -9.26 -9.68
N ARG A 239 6.64 -7.96 -9.46
CA ARG A 239 7.77 -7.23 -10.05
C ARG A 239 9.10 -7.67 -9.46
N PHE A 240 9.14 -7.97 -8.17
CA PHE A 240 10.37 -8.35 -7.47
C PHE A 240 10.83 -9.78 -7.75
N ARG A 241 10.01 -10.59 -8.43
CA ARG A 241 10.33 -12.00 -8.75
C ARG A 241 11.44 -12.18 -9.78
N ASP A 242 11.78 -11.12 -10.50
CA ASP A 242 12.88 -11.11 -11.47
C ASP A 242 14.25 -11.08 -10.79
N PHE A 243 14.32 -10.64 -9.53
CA PHE A 243 15.54 -10.72 -8.76
C PHE A 243 15.85 -12.18 -8.42
N ASN A 244 16.97 -12.66 -8.94
CA ASN A 244 17.48 -14.01 -8.71
C ASN A 244 18.66 -14.03 -7.71
N HIS A 245 19.35 -12.91 -7.55
CA HIS A 245 20.42 -12.72 -6.57
C HIS A 245 20.37 -11.27 -6.05
N PRO A 246 20.10 -11.07 -4.76
CA PRO A 246 19.36 -12.00 -3.90
C PRO A 246 17.92 -12.13 -4.43
N HIS A 247 17.22 -13.20 -4.08
CA HIS A 247 15.76 -13.20 -4.27
C HIS A 247 15.11 -12.19 -3.31
N VAL A 248 14.15 -11.41 -3.81
CA VAL A 248 13.38 -10.47 -2.99
C VAL A 248 11.98 -11.04 -2.75
N ARG A 249 11.57 -11.17 -1.49
CA ARG A 249 10.27 -11.73 -1.10
C ARG A 249 9.54 -10.77 -0.17
N LEU A 250 8.58 -10.02 -0.70
CA LEU A 250 7.82 -9.05 0.09
C LEU A 250 6.84 -9.75 1.04
N SER A 251 6.62 -9.14 2.20
CA SER A 251 5.53 -9.52 3.11
C SER A 251 4.91 -8.29 3.74
N ILE A 252 3.64 -8.37 4.13
CA ILE A 252 2.93 -7.25 4.77
C ILE A 252 2.96 -7.44 6.28
N ALA A 253 3.69 -6.55 6.96
CA ALA A 253 3.83 -6.51 8.41
C ALA A 253 2.55 -6.03 9.11
N GLY A 254 1.80 -5.13 8.47
CA GLY A 254 0.53 -4.62 8.98
C GLY A 254 -0.05 -3.54 8.08
N ILE A 255 -1.33 -3.24 8.28
CA ILE A 255 -2.08 -2.22 7.54
C ILE A 255 -2.63 -1.19 8.53
N LEU A 256 -2.38 0.09 8.32
CA LEU A 256 -3.01 1.20 9.04
C LEU A 256 -4.01 1.87 8.11
N ILE A 257 -5.24 2.08 8.56
CA ILE A 257 -6.31 2.71 7.79
C ILE A 257 -6.75 3.98 8.52
N ALA A 258 -6.53 5.14 7.89
CA ALA A 258 -7.01 6.40 8.40
C ALA A 258 -8.52 6.54 8.19
N GLU A 259 -9.27 6.76 9.28
CA GLU A 259 -10.73 6.80 9.25
C GLU A 259 -11.33 8.20 9.19
N ASP A 260 -10.49 9.22 9.33
CA ASP A 260 -10.88 10.61 9.18
C ASP A 260 -9.74 11.45 8.60
N GLU A 261 -10.06 12.67 8.16
CA GLU A 261 -9.14 13.55 7.44
C GLU A 261 -7.93 14.00 8.26
N LYS A 262 -8.04 14.01 9.59
CA LYS A 262 -7.01 14.50 10.50
C LYS A 262 -6.22 13.36 11.16
N ALA A 263 -6.63 12.11 10.96
CA ALA A 263 -5.99 10.93 11.57
C ALA A 263 -4.49 10.83 11.25
N LEU A 264 -4.10 11.17 10.02
CA LEU A 264 -2.70 11.25 9.59
C LEU A 264 -2.29 12.72 9.49
N SER A 265 -1.75 13.27 10.58
CA SER A 265 -1.39 14.68 10.68
C SER A 265 -0.40 15.14 9.62
N TYR A 266 0.55 14.28 9.23
CA TYR A 266 1.54 14.55 8.18
C TYR A 266 0.93 14.67 6.77
N ILE A 267 -0.28 14.15 6.55
CA ILE A 267 -1.04 14.37 5.31
C ILE A 267 -1.87 15.64 5.46
N TYR A 268 -2.62 15.75 6.55
CA TYR A 268 -3.53 16.87 6.80
C TYR A 268 -2.84 18.23 6.74
N ARG A 269 -1.65 18.37 7.35
CA ARG A 269 -0.89 19.63 7.38
C ARG A 269 -0.30 20.04 6.03
N ASN A 270 -0.13 19.08 5.12
CA ASN A 270 0.52 19.29 3.83
C ASN A 270 -0.47 19.33 2.66
N ARG A 271 -1.77 19.42 2.95
CA ARG A 271 -2.82 19.52 1.93
C ARG A 271 -2.71 20.80 1.11
N GLU A 272 -2.97 20.66 -0.19
CA GLU A 272 -3.18 21.75 -1.13
C GLU A 272 -4.65 21.74 -1.56
N GLY A 273 -5.47 22.47 -0.82
CA GLY A 273 -6.92 22.42 -1.00
C GLY A 273 -7.52 21.04 -0.63
N PRO A 274 -8.72 20.72 -1.15
CA PRO A 274 -9.46 19.53 -0.73
C PRO A 274 -8.99 18.22 -1.38
N TYR A 275 -8.27 18.29 -2.50
CA TYR A 275 -8.01 17.11 -3.35
C TYR A 275 -6.52 16.81 -3.59
N ALA A 276 -5.60 17.65 -3.10
CA ALA A 276 -4.16 17.48 -3.33
C ALA A 276 -3.34 17.58 -2.03
N VAL A 277 -2.09 17.11 -2.09
CA VAL A 277 -1.12 17.15 -0.99
C VAL A 277 0.29 17.27 -1.56
N LYS A 278 1.16 18.05 -0.89
CA LYS A 278 2.58 18.17 -1.26
C LYS A 278 3.33 16.88 -0.91
N GLY A 279 3.68 16.08 -1.90
CA GLY A 279 4.33 14.78 -1.75
C GLY A 279 5.68 14.86 -1.01
N LYS A 280 6.54 15.81 -1.38
CA LYS A 280 7.84 16.03 -0.70
C LYS A 280 7.69 16.31 0.78
N GLU A 281 6.82 17.24 1.15
CA GLU A 281 6.59 17.61 2.56
C GLU A 281 5.85 16.48 3.31
N LEU A 282 4.90 15.80 2.67
CA LEU A 282 4.24 14.61 3.22
C LEU A 282 5.26 13.54 3.61
N ASN A 283 6.20 13.20 2.71
CA ASN A 283 7.18 12.15 2.99
C ASN A 283 8.13 12.58 4.12
N LYS A 284 8.56 13.85 4.14
CA LYS A 284 9.41 14.42 5.19
C LYS A 284 8.73 14.41 6.56
N ASP A 285 7.49 14.89 6.65
CA ASP A 285 6.74 14.93 7.91
C ASP A 285 6.37 13.53 8.42
N LYS A 286 6.16 12.57 7.51
CA LYS A 286 5.94 11.16 7.86
C LYS A 286 7.12 10.56 8.63
N GLN A 287 8.36 10.95 8.31
CA GLN A 287 9.56 10.45 9.00
C GLN A 287 9.50 10.75 10.51
N SER A 288 9.13 11.98 10.87
CA SER A 288 8.97 12.41 12.25
C SER A 288 7.75 11.75 12.90
N TRP A 289 6.62 11.68 12.18
CA TRP A 289 5.40 11.06 12.69
C TRP A 289 5.62 9.59 13.07
N LEU A 290 6.29 8.80 12.23
CA LEU A 290 6.62 7.40 12.55
C LEU A 290 7.55 7.30 13.77
N TYR A 291 8.51 8.22 13.90
CA TYR A 291 9.38 8.26 15.07
C TYR A 291 8.59 8.52 16.36
N GLU A 292 7.60 9.40 16.31
CA GLU A 292 6.69 9.67 17.43
C GLU A 292 5.83 8.45 17.79
N GLN A 293 5.39 7.68 16.78
CA GLN A 293 4.58 6.47 16.99
C GLN A 293 5.40 5.22 17.37
N ARG A 294 6.73 5.31 17.58
CA ARG A 294 7.61 4.16 17.85
C ARG A 294 7.22 3.27 19.04
N ALA A 295 6.49 3.82 20.02
CA ALA A 295 5.96 3.04 21.14
C ALA A 295 4.82 2.09 20.73
N LYS A 296 4.08 2.45 19.67
CA LYS A 296 2.99 1.68 19.08
C LYS A 296 3.48 0.77 17.95
N PHE A 297 4.39 1.30 17.13
CA PHE A 297 5.02 0.61 16.01
C PHE A 297 6.54 0.67 16.14
N PRO A 298 7.15 -0.26 16.91
CA PRO A 298 8.60 -0.32 17.03
C PRO A 298 9.27 -0.42 15.66
N PHE A 299 10.43 0.20 15.48
CA PHE A 299 11.15 0.18 14.19
C PHE A 299 11.56 -1.23 13.74
N THR A 300 11.58 -2.20 14.66
CA THR A 300 11.84 -3.61 14.39
C THR A 300 10.60 -4.39 13.95
N SER A 301 9.43 -3.75 13.89
CA SER A 301 8.18 -4.42 13.49
C SER A 301 7.90 -4.36 11.98
N TYR A 302 8.62 -3.53 11.23
CA TYR A 302 8.56 -3.39 9.78
C TYR A 302 9.92 -2.91 9.25
N ASP A 303 10.25 -3.21 7.99
CA ASP A 303 11.53 -2.80 7.37
C ASP A 303 11.39 -1.57 6.51
N ILE A 304 10.20 -1.41 5.92
CA ILE A 304 9.81 -0.28 5.09
C ILE A 304 8.34 0.08 5.33
N SER A 305 7.99 1.34 5.09
CA SER A 305 6.61 1.83 5.22
C SER A 305 6.18 2.59 3.98
N ILE A 306 5.03 2.21 3.40
CA ILE A 306 4.48 2.86 2.21
C ILE A 306 3.14 3.48 2.57
N THR A 307 3.03 4.80 2.37
CA THR A 307 1.76 5.49 2.48
C THR A 307 1.06 5.52 1.14
N MET A 308 -0.15 4.98 1.06
CA MET A 308 -1.00 5.02 -0.12
C MET A 308 -2.01 6.15 0.06
N THR A 309 -1.98 7.14 -0.85
CA THR A 309 -2.91 8.28 -0.82
C THR A 309 -3.78 8.35 -2.06
N GLY A 310 -5.05 8.68 -1.86
CA GLY A 310 -5.99 8.99 -2.93
C GLY A 310 -6.01 10.47 -3.33
N LEU A 311 -5.20 11.31 -2.68
CA LEU A 311 -5.04 12.74 -2.99
C LEU A 311 -4.04 12.90 -4.13
N GLN A 312 -4.29 13.88 -5.00
CA GLN A 312 -3.35 14.26 -6.06
C GLN A 312 -2.03 14.76 -5.47
N THR A 313 -0.94 14.40 -6.13
CA THR A 313 0.43 14.76 -5.76
C THR A 313 1.18 15.16 -7.02
N GLU A 314 2.29 15.89 -6.85
CA GLU A 314 3.16 16.32 -7.94
C GLU A 314 3.84 15.16 -8.70
N MET A 315 3.83 13.95 -8.11
CA MET A 315 4.47 12.74 -8.61
C MET A 315 3.71 11.50 -8.14
N LYS A 316 3.85 10.37 -8.86
CA LYS A 316 3.18 9.11 -8.51
C LYS A 316 3.69 8.46 -7.22
N GLY A 317 4.91 8.76 -6.82
CA GLY A 317 5.48 8.28 -5.57
C GLY A 317 6.77 9.02 -5.22
N LEU A 318 7.22 8.81 -4.00
CA LEU A 318 8.54 9.24 -3.52
C LEU A 318 8.98 8.34 -2.37
N ALA A 319 10.22 7.88 -2.41
CA ALA A 319 10.88 7.14 -1.35
C ALA A 319 12.26 7.72 -0.99
N THR A 320 12.71 7.42 0.22
CA THR A 320 14.09 7.72 0.63
C THR A 320 15.02 6.64 0.08
N VAL A 321 15.96 7.03 -0.78
CA VAL A 321 16.94 6.09 -1.34
C VAL A 321 17.76 5.43 -0.23
N GLY A 322 17.85 4.10 -0.27
CA GLY A 322 18.53 3.29 0.74
C GLY A 322 17.94 3.38 2.14
N GLY A 323 16.68 3.82 2.25
CA GLY A 323 16.00 4.07 3.51
C GLY A 323 15.69 2.82 4.33
N ALA A 324 15.63 1.62 3.73
CA ALA A 324 15.34 0.38 4.45
C ALA A 324 16.37 0.12 5.58
N CYS A 325 15.86 -0.33 6.74
CA CYS A 325 16.60 -0.50 7.99
C CYS A 325 17.22 0.78 8.59
N LYS A 326 16.88 1.98 8.11
CA LYS A 326 17.52 3.23 8.54
C LYS A 326 16.60 4.10 9.37
N VAL A 327 17.05 4.39 10.59
CA VAL A 327 16.45 5.37 11.50
C VAL A 327 17.56 6.30 11.98
N ASP A 328 17.31 7.60 11.90
CA ASP A 328 18.17 8.65 12.45
C ASP A 328 17.62 9.06 13.81
N HIS A 329 18.33 8.68 14.87
CA HIS A 329 17.92 8.97 16.25
C HIS A 329 18.21 10.42 16.66
N ASP A 330 19.21 11.06 16.06
CA ASP A 330 19.61 12.44 16.38
C ASP A 330 18.58 13.42 15.85
N SER A 331 18.19 13.25 14.58
CA SER A 331 17.14 14.06 13.96
C SER A 331 15.72 13.55 14.22
N LYS A 332 15.59 12.41 14.91
CA LYS A 332 14.31 11.74 15.23
C LYS A 332 13.48 11.43 13.97
N LYS A 333 14.11 10.87 12.95
CA LYS A 333 13.50 10.60 11.64
C LYS A 333 13.62 9.12 11.26
N VAL A 334 12.51 8.56 10.80
CA VAL A 334 12.46 7.21 10.22
C VAL A 334 12.68 7.32 8.71
N CYS A 335 13.83 6.87 8.19
CA CYS A 335 14.15 6.97 6.77
C CYS A 335 13.52 5.86 5.92
N GLN A 336 13.10 4.76 6.53
CA GLN A 336 12.43 3.62 5.86
C GLN A 336 10.99 3.92 5.43
N THR A 337 10.78 5.01 4.68
CA THR A 337 9.48 5.49 4.26
C THR A 337 9.45 5.95 2.80
N GLY A 338 8.33 5.67 2.14
CA GLY A 338 7.88 6.35 0.94
C GLY A 338 6.36 6.55 0.93
N PHE A 339 5.87 7.18 -0.13
CA PHE A 339 4.44 7.28 -0.43
C PHE A 339 4.18 6.98 -1.91
N ILE A 340 2.93 6.64 -2.22
CA ILE A 340 2.41 6.46 -3.57
C ILE A 340 1.04 7.13 -3.69
N ASN A 341 0.75 7.67 -4.87
CA ASN A 341 -0.57 8.16 -5.27
C ASN A 341 -1.31 7.08 -6.06
N ASP A 342 -2.42 6.60 -5.50
CA ASP A 342 -3.25 5.54 -6.06
C ASP A 342 -4.70 6.03 -6.19
N ILE A 343 -5.27 5.89 -7.39
CA ILE A 343 -6.67 6.27 -7.61
C ILE A 343 -7.65 5.15 -7.25
N GLY A 344 -7.16 4.00 -6.79
CA GLY A 344 -7.94 2.82 -6.45
C GLY A 344 -8.21 1.93 -7.67
N ALA A 345 -7.30 1.95 -8.64
CA ALA A 345 -7.43 1.28 -9.93
C ALA A 345 -6.23 0.38 -10.28
N TYR A 346 -5.37 0.07 -9.31
CA TYR A 346 -4.07 -0.61 -9.49
C TYR A 346 -3.04 0.16 -10.33
N ASP A 347 -3.28 1.43 -10.63
CA ASP A 347 -2.40 2.29 -11.43
C ASP A 347 -1.05 2.55 -10.72
N ALA A 348 -1.03 2.50 -9.39
CA ALA A 348 0.19 2.74 -8.62
C ALA A 348 1.06 1.49 -8.38
N VAL A 349 0.75 0.33 -8.97
CA VAL A 349 1.53 -0.91 -8.76
C VAL A 349 2.98 -0.74 -9.23
N MET A 350 3.18 -0.19 -10.43
CA MET A 350 4.52 0.03 -10.99
C MET A 350 5.30 1.08 -10.21
N ALA A 351 4.66 2.20 -9.88
CA ALA A 351 5.24 3.23 -9.03
C ALA A 351 5.62 2.68 -7.64
N THR A 352 4.81 1.82 -7.04
CA THR A 352 5.14 1.20 -5.74
C THR A 352 6.37 0.30 -5.84
N ALA A 353 6.51 -0.48 -6.91
CA ALA A 353 7.71 -1.26 -7.13
C ALA A 353 8.95 -0.37 -7.28
N HIS A 354 8.83 0.71 -8.05
CA HIS A 354 9.88 1.73 -8.21
C HIS A 354 10.31 2.34 -6.85
N GLU A 355 9.35 2.81 -6.04
CA GLU A 355 9.66 3.41 -4.74
C GLU A 355 10.25 2.41 -3.74
N ILE A 356 9.85 1.13 -3.79
CA ILE A 356 10.50 0.08 -2.99
C ILE A 356 11.92 -0.18 -3.50
N GLY A 357 12.16 -0.09 -4.81
CA GLY A 357 13.51 -0.13 -5.39
C GLY A 357 14.41 0.95 -4.77
N HIS A 358 13.95 2.20 -4.72
CA HIS A 358 14.65 3.29 -4.02
C HIS A 358 14.94 2.94 -2.56
N LEU A 359 13.96 2.45 -1.80
CA LEU A 359 14.16 2.05 -0.39
C LEU A 359 15.22 0.95 -0.22
N LEU A 360 15.36 0.07 -1.22
CA LEU A 360 16.36 -0.98 -1.32
C LEU A 360 17.68 -0.51 -1.97
N GLY A 361 17.89 0.81 -2.09
CA GLY A 361 19.15 1.41 -2.51
C GLY A 361 19.36 1.46 -4.03
N ILE A 362 18.33 1.18 -4.83
CA ILE A 362 18.41 1.21 -6.28
C ILE A 362 18.20 2.65 -6.77
N ASN A 363 19.10 3.15 -7.62
CA ASN A 363 18.97 4.49 -8.22
C ASN A 363 18.19 4.44 -9.54
N HIS A 364 17.89 5.62 -10.10
CA HIS A 364 17.30 5.69 -11.44
C HIS A 364 18.22 5.09 -12.51
N ASP A 365 17.59 4.48 -13.51
CA ASP A 365 18.25 4.02 -14.73
C ASP A 365 18.52 5.23 -15.64
N GLU A 366 19.67 5.88 -15.44
CA GLU A 366 20.07 7.08 -16.21
C GLU A 366 21.54 7.01 -16.67
N LYS A 367 22.16 5.84 -16.60
CA LYS A 367 23.56 5.67 -16.99
C LYS A 367 23.66 5.53 -18.50
N ASN A 368 24.46 6.40 -19.13
CA ASN A 368 24.80 6.31 -20.56
C ASN A 368 25.90 5.26 -20.82
N ASP A 369 25.81 4.10 -20.18
CA ASP A 369 26.78 2.99 -20.30
C ASP A 369 26.26 1.84 -21.18
N GLY A 370 25.08 2.03 -21.80
CA GLY A 370 24.41 1.05 -22.65
C GLY A 370 23.75 -0.11 -21.88
N LYS A 371 23.72 -0.08 -20.54
CA LYS A 371 23.11 -1.14 -19.72
C LYS A 371 21.79 -0.72 -19.08
N CYS A 372 21.66 0.55 -18.72
CA CYS A 372 20.46 1.10 -18.07
C CYS A 372 20.25 2.57 -18.46
N GLY A 373 19.97 2.78 -19.75
CA GLY A 373 19.64 4.11 -20.25
C GLY A 373 18.25 4.55 -19.80
N PHE A 374 18.09 5.86 -19.68
CA PHE A 374 16.82 6.53 -19.37
C PHE A 374 15.65 6.04 -20.24
N ASP A 375 15.91 5.86 -21.54
CA ASP A 375 14.91 5.46 -22.51
C ASP A 375 14.67 3.94 -22.57
N ASP A 376 15.45 3.12 -21.87
CA ASP A 376 15.23 1.66 -21.91
C ASP A 376 13.90 1.28 -21.25
N GLY A 377 13.39 2.13 -20.35
CA GLY A 377 12.05 2.02 -19.79
C GLY A 377 11.88 0.85 -18.82
N TYR A 378 12.95 0.39 -18.17
CA TYR A 378 12.91 -0.53 -17.03
C TYR A 378 12.17 0.08 -15.84
N ILE A 379 11.92 -0.71 -14.79
CA ILE A 379 11.17 -0.26 -13.59
C ILE A 379 11.77 1.01 -12.97
N MET A 380 13.10 1.18 -12.97
CA MET A 380 13.78 2.34 -12.38
C MET A 380 14.01 3.49 -13.37
N ALA A 381 13.42 3.43 -14.57
CA ALA A 381 13.39 4.60 -15.44
C ALA A 381 12.66 5.76 -14.72
N PRO A 382 13.20 6.99 -14.74
CA PRO A 382 12.61 8.13 -14.02
C PRO A 382 11.30 8.64 -14.65
N ILE A 383 11.00 8.22 -15.89
CA ILE A 383 9.70 8.44 -16.54
C ILE A 383 9.06 7.09 -16.79
N LEU A 384 7.80 6.95 -16.37
CA LEU A 384 6.97 5.79 -16.68
C LEU A 384 6.80 5.69 -18.19
N ASN A 385 7.36 4.63 -18.74
CA ASN A 385 7.27 4.29 -20.15
C ASN A 385 6.36 3.06 -20.30
N SER A 386 5.55 2.99 -21.35
CA SER A 386 4.74 1.79 -21.66
C SER A 386 5.51 0.80 -22.54
N LYS A 387 6.77 0.51 -22.20
CA LYS A 387 7.65 -0.39 -22.96
C LYS A 387 7.55 -1.81 -22.40
N LYS A 388 7.95 -2.82 -23.18
CA LYS A 388 7.94 -4.22 -22.71
C LYS A 388 8.89 -4.44 -21.51
N THR A 389 10.00 -3.70 -21.49
CA THR A 389 11.01 -3.66 -20.44
C THR A 389 10.47 -3.11 -19.12
N SER A 390 9.36 -2.38 -19.13
CA SER A 390 8.79 -1.72 -17.95
C SER A 390 8.31 -2.66 -16.85
N TRP A 391 8.25 -3.97 -17.13
CA TRP A 391 7.96 -5.01 -16.13
C TRP A 391 9.21 -5.74 -15.60
N SER A 392 10.41 -5.25 -15.91
CA SER A 392 11.69 -5.88 -15.56
C SER A 392 12.66 -4.88 -14.94
N TRP A 393 13.59 -5.38 -14.14
CA TRP A 393 14.69 -4.59 -13.57
C TRP A 393 15.88 -4.55 -14.53
N SER A 394 16.59 -3.42 -14.54
CA SER A 394 17.79 -3.28 -15.37
C SER A 394 18.99 -4.04 -14.75
N PRO A 395 20.04 -4.35 -15.53
CA PRO A 395 21.30 -4.83 -14.98
C PRO A 395 21.89 -3.91 -13.89
N CYS A 396 21.68 -2.59 -14.01
CA CYS A 396 22.12 -1.63 -13.00
C CYS A 396 21.31 -1.76 -11.71
N SER A 397 20.01 -2.00 -11.81
CA SER A 397 19.15 -2.23 -10.65
C SER A 397 19.60 -3.46 -9.85
N HIS A 398 20.00 -4.54 -10.53
CA HIS A 398 20.59 -5.72 -9.89
C HIS A 398 21.89 -5.37 -9.17
N SER A 399 22.80 -4.65 -9.83
CA SER A 399 24.08 -4.26 -9.22
C SER A 399 23.89 -3.34 -8.00
N ASP A 400 22.96 -2.39 -8.06
CA ASP A 400 22.70 -1.48 -6.95
C ASP A 400 22.09 -2.23 -5.76
N LEU A 401 21.18 -3.18 -6.00
CA LEU A 401 20.62 -4.03 -4.95
C LEU A 401 21.71 -4.88 -4.27
N ASP A 402 22.58 -5.52 -5.05
CA ASP A 402 23.70 -6.33 -4.54
C ASP A 402 24.66 -5.49 -3.68
N ASN A 403 24.94 -4.27 -4.11
CA ASN A 403 25.75 -3.32 -3.34
C ASN A 403 25.05 -2.94 -2.03
N PHE A 404 23.75 -2.63 -2.09
CA PHE A 404 22.97 -2.20 -0.93
C PHE A 404 22.90 -3.27 0.16
N ILE A 405 22.55 -4.50 -0.18
CA ILE A 405 22.44 -5.60 0.80
C ILE A 405 23.79 -6.01 1.39
N SER A 406 24.89 -5.70 0.70
CA SER A 406 26.25 -5.97 1.16
C SER A 406 26.76 -4.90 2.13
N MET A 407 26.03 -3.79 2.29
CA MET A 407 26.34 -2.77 3.29
C MET A 407 26.11 -3.29 4.71
N GLU A 408 26.91 -2.80 5.65
CA GLU A 408 26.67 -3.03 7.08
C GLU A 408 25.27 -2.49 7.47
N ASN A 409 24.60 -3.14 8.43
CA ASN A 409 23.30 -2.75 8.99
C ASN A 409 22.05 -2.97 8.09
N LYS A 410 22.10 -3.90 7.12
CA LYS A 410 20.91 -4.34 6.36
C LYS A 410 20.25 -5.62 6.86
N THR A 411 20.61 -6.03 8.07
CA THR A 411 20.17 -7.29 8.69
C THR A 411 18.67 -7.35 9.00
N CYS A 412 17.96 -6.21 9.04
CA CYS A 412 16.50 -6.20 9.22
C CYS A 412 15.78 -6.91 8.07
N LEU A 413 16.38 -6.96 6.88
CA LEU A 413 15.81 -7.64 5.71
C LEU A 413 16.06 -9.15 5.70
N TYR A 414 16.84 -9.69 6.63
CA TYR A 414 17.28 -11.09 6.57
C TYR A 414 16.36 -12.02 7.35
N ASN A 415 15.46 -11.48 8.17
CA ASN A 415 14.57 -12.28 8.98
C ASN A 415 13.34 -12.72 8.17
N LYS A 416 13.05 -14.02 8.22
CA LYS A 416 11.89 -14.58 7.52
C LYS A 416 10.58 -14.15 8.20
N PRO A 417 9.55 -13.76 7.45
CA PRO A 417 8.25 -13.43 8.02
C PRO A 417 7.59 -14.68 8.60
N ARG A 418 6.67 -14.49 9.54
CA ARG A 418 5.83 -15.59 10.05
C ARG A 418 4.93 -16.10 8.92
N SER A 419 4.66 -17.41 8.91
CA SER A 419 3.92 -18.11 7.85
C SER A 419 2.72 -18.89 8.39
N HIS A 420 1.79 -18.18 9.04
CA HIS A 420 0.58 -18.78 9.61
C HIS A 420 -0.64 -18.46 8.75
N GLY A 421 -1.22 -19.48 8.10
CA GLY A 421 -2.39 -19.31 7.25
C GLY A 421 -2.09 -18.39 6.06
N VAL A 422 -1.20 -18.84 5.19
CA VAL A 422 -0.79 -18.08 3.99
C VAL A 422 -2.00 -17.91 3.07
N LEU A 423 -2.25 -16.67 2.63
CA LEU A 423 -3.39 -16.35 1.78
C LEU A 423 -3.13 -16.63 0.29
N PRO A 424 -4.18 -16.95 -0.50
CA PRO A 424 -4.04 -17.07 -1.95
C PRO A 424 -3.58 -15.75 -2.58
N ARG A 425 -2.81 -15.89 -3.65
CA ARG A 425 -2.12 -14.81 -4.37
C ARG A 425 -2.91 -14.42 -5.64
N LEU A 426 -4.08 -13.85 -5.43
CA LEU A 426 -4.99 -13.44 -6.51
C LEU A 426 -4.35 -12.36 -7.41
N LEU A 427 -4.49 -12.52 -8.73
CA LEU A 427 -4.06 -11.50 -9.69
C LEU A 427 -4.98 -10.26 -9.59
N PRO A 428 -4.44 -9.03 -9.55
CA PRO A 428 -5.25 -7.83 -9.35
C PRO A 428 -6.40 -7.68 -10.36
N GLY A 429 -6.17 -7.97 -11.63
CA GLY A 429 -7.18 -7.91 -12.69
C GLY A 429 -8.30 -8.96 -12.60
N LYS A 430 -8.19 -9.92 -11.67
CA LYS A 430 -9.28 -10.86 -11.30
C LYS A 430 -10.13 -10.34 -10.14
N ILE A 431 -9.65 -9.32 -9.42
CA ILE A 431 -10.39 -8.64 -8.34
C ILE A 431 -11.07 -7.38 -8.89
N LEU A 432 -10.38 -6.62 -9.73
CA LEU A 432 -10.88 -5.42 -10.39
C LEU A 432 -10.68 -5.59 -11.89
N ASP A 433 -11.74 -5.84 -12.65
CA ASP A 433 -11.62 -6.05 -14.09
C ASP A 433 -11.26 -4.75 -14.85
N GLY A 434 -11.06 -4.85 -16.17
CA GLY A 434 -10.67 -3.69 -16.97
C GLY A 434 -11.71 -2.56 -16.96
N ASP A 435 -13.00 -2.91 -16.95
CA ASP A 435 -14.08 -1.93 -16.91
C ASP A 435 -14.10 -1.21 -15.57
N GLU A 436 -13.91 -1.94 -14.48
CA GLU A 436 -13.82 -1.38 -13.13
C GLU A 436 -12.57 -0.50 -12.96
N GLN A 437 -11.42 -0.89 -13.52
CA GLN A 437 -10.22 -0.05 -13.59
C GLN A 437 -10.51 1.29 -14.30
N CYS A 438 -11.22 1.25 -15.44
CA CYS A 438 -11.64 2.45 -16.16
C CYS A 438 -12.66 3.29 -15.35
N LYS A 439 -13.65 2.65 -14.70
CA LYS A 439 -14.64 3.34 -13.86
C LYS A 439 -14.02 4.09 -12.69
N ARG A 440 -13.01 3.51 -12.05
CA ARG A 440 -12.24 4.17 -10.97
C ARG A 440 -11.52 5.43 -11.44
N SER A 441 -11.17 5.47 -12.73
CA SER A 441 -10.54 6.60 -13.41
C SER A 441 -11.56 7.60 -13.99
N GLY A 442 -12.86 7.40 -13.78
CA GLY A 442 -13.93 8.28 -14.28
C GLY A 442 -14.43 7.95 -15.69
N PHE A 443 -14.09 6.77 -16.23
CA PHE A 443 -14.51 6.30 -17.56
C PHE A 443 -15.62 5.24 -17.48
N LEU A 444 -16.24 4.89 -18.61
CA LEU A 444 -17.32 3.90 -18.61
C LEU A 444 -16.85 2.45 -18.59
N LYS A 445 -15.97 2.10 -19.53
CA LYS A 445 -15.54 0.71 -19.77
C LYS A 445 -14.18 0.67 -20.47
N ALA A 446 -13.50 -0.47 -20.37
CA ALA A 446 -12.27 -0.73 -21.09
C ALA A 446 -12.54 -1.13 -22.54
N ILE A 447 -11.58 -0.82 -23.41
CA ILE A 447 -11.55 -1.35 -24.77
C ILE A 447 -10.75 -2.63 -24.76
N LEU A 448 -11.37 -3.75 -25.13
CA LEU A 448 -10.69 -5.03 -25.28
C LEU A 448 -9.71 -4.96 -26.47
N ASP A 449 -8.41 -4.94 -26.16
CA ASP A 449 -7.31 -4.81 -27.11
C ASP A 449 -6.10 -5.55 -26.54
N LYS A 450 -5.38 -6.35 -27.33
CA LYS A 450 -4.14 -7.04 -26.90
C LYS A 450 -3.09 -6.06 -26.36
N LYS A 451 -3.10 -4.80 -26.82
CA LYS A 451 -2.19 -3.74 -26.34
C LYS A 451 -2.60 -3.14 -25.00
N MET A 452 -3.79 -3.46 -24.46
CA MET A 452 -4.25 -2.96 -23.16
C MET A 452 -3.29 -3.27 -22.01
N CYS A 453 -2.57 -4.40 -22.13
CA CYS A 453 -1.61 -4.83 -21.12
C CYS A 453 -0.41 -3.88 -21.02
N LEU A 454 -0.07 -3.16 -22.08
CA LEU A 454 0.94 -2.09 -22.04
C LEU A 454 0.31 -0.74 -21.71
N LYS A 455 -0.89 -0.48 -22.24
CA LYS A 455 -1.58 0.80 -22.08
C LYS A 455 -3.09 0.62 -22.15
N LEU A 456 -3.77 0.80 -21.02
CA LEU A 456 -5.22 0.64 -20.90
C LEU A 456 -5.93 1.77 -21.66
N LYS A 457 -6.91 1.42 -22.49
CA LYS A 457 -7.75 2.40 -23.18
C LYS A 457 -9.15 2.33 -22.61
N CYS A 458 -9.70 3.51 -22.29
CA CYS A 458 -11.01 3.63 -21.67
C CYS A 458 -11.93 4.49 -22.54
N LEU A 459 -13.22 4.15 -22.53
CA LEU A 459 -14.26 4.91 -23.23
C LEU A 459 -14.91 5.93 -22.30
N MET A 460 -15.08 7.17 -22.77
CA MET A 460 -15.93 8.17 -22.11
C MET A 460 -17.35 8.11 -22.65
N ASP A 461 -18.33 8.39 -21.79
CA ASP A 461 -19.67 8.76 -22.25
C ASP A 461 -19.64 10.21 -22.70
N SER A 462 -19.85 10.47 -23.99
CA SER A 462 -20.05 11.85 -24.46
C SER A 462 -21.39 12.04 -25.19
N GLY A 463 -22.35 11.13 -24.98
CA GLY A 463 -23.73 11.27 -25.45
C GLY A 463 -23.95 11.26 -26.96
N LYS A 464 -22.93 11.49 -27.80
CA LYS A 464 -23.04 11.48 -29.27
C LYS A 464 -21.81 10.96 -30.03
N ILE A 465 -20.65 10.78 -29.38
CA ILE A 465 -19.43 10.21 -29.96
C ILE A 465 -18.71 9.36 -28.89
N GLU A 466 -18.31 8.12 -29.19
CA GLU A 466 -17.35 7.40 -28.34
C GLU A 466 -16.00 8.13 -28.43
N VAL A 467 -15.69 9.01 -27.48
CA VAL A 467 -14.37 9.62 -27.38
C VAL A 467 -13.46 8.63 -26.66
N HIS A 468 -12.46 8.13 -27.37
CA HIS A 468 -11.44 7.25 -26.82
C HIS A 468 -10.43 8.07 -26.02
N ASN A 469 -10.40 7.90 -24.70
CA ASN A 469 -9.32 8.43 -23.87
C ASN A 469 -8.36 7.30 -23.50
N ILE A 470 -7.09 7.58 -23.70
CA ILE A 470 -6.03 6.64 -23.37
C ILE A 470 -5.67 6.86 -21.91
N SER A 471 -5.88 5.87 -21.03
CA SER A 471 -5.22 5.85 -19.73
C SER A 471 -3.72 5.64 -19.99
N SER A 472 -2.86 6.45 -19.38
CA SER A 472 -1.40 6.28 -19.52
C SER A 472 -0.94 4.93 -18.97
N GLU A 473 -1.72 4.34 -18.07
CA GLU A 473 -1.34 3.19 -17.26
C GLU A 473 -1.75 1.87 -17.90
N SER A 474 -0.97 0.82 -17.63
CA SER A 474 -1.24 -0.54 -18.10
C SER A 474 -2.44 -1.17 -17.39
N ALA A 475 -3.17 -2.04 -18.09
CA ALA A 475 -4.13 -2.92 -17.43
C ALA A 475 -3.45 -3.81 -16.38
N ALA A 476 -4.10 -4.02 -15.24
CA ALA A 476 -3.55 -4.83 -14.16
C ALA A 476 -3.32 -6.29 -14.59
N ASP A 477 -2.30 -6.94 -14.01
CA ASP A 477 -2.04 -8.37 -14.20
C ASP A 477 -3.30 -9.18 -13.85
N GLY A 478 -3.75 -10.07 -14.75
CA GLY A 478 -4.99 -10.85 -14.64
C GLY A 478 -6.19 -10.30 -15.43
N THR A 479 -6.10 -9.06 -15.95
CA THR A 479 -7.19 -8.44 -16.73
C THR A 479 -7.36 -9.18 -18.06
N THR A 480 -8.61 -9.50 -18.44
CA THR A 480 -8.91 -10.12 -19.74
C THR A 480 -8.55 -9.19 -20.89
N CYS A 481 -7.75 -9.67 -21.83
CA CYS A 481 -7.24 -8.87 -22.96
C CYS A 481 -7.66 -9.40 -24.34
N ASP A 482 -8.15 -10.63 -24.39
CA ASP A 482 -8.65 -11.33 -25.58
C ASP A 482 -9.39 -12.60 -25.09
N ASP A 483 -10.08 -13.29 -25.99
CA ASP A 483 -10.80 -14.52 -25.64
C ASP A 483 -9.85 -15.58 -25.05
N GLY A 484 -10.08 -15.95 -23.79
CA GLY A 484 -9.24 -16.90 -23.05
C GLY A 484 -7.83 -16.41 -22.73
N LYS A 485 -7.56 -15.11 -22.83
CA LYS A 485 -6.25 -14.51 -22.53
C LYS A 485 -6.34 -13.43 -21.47
N ILE A 486 -5.27 -13.30 -20.70
CA ILE A 486 -5.11 -12.29 -19.66
C ILE A 486 -3.81 -11.50 -19.85
N CYS A 487 -3.79 -10.28 -19.33
CA CYS A 487 -2.59 -9.50 -19.17
C CYS A 487 -1.70 -10.12 -18.11
N LEU A 488 -0.45 -10.41 -18.47
CA LEU A 488 0.56 -10.82 -17.52
C LEU A 488 1.90 -10.20 -17.92
N ARG A 489 2.46 -9.37 -17.04
CA ARG A 489 3.73 -8.65 -17.23
C ARG A 489 3.74 -7.82 -18.52
N GLY A 490 2.68 -7.05 -18.74
CA GLY A 490 2.55 -6.20 -19.92
C GLY A 490 2.20 -6.93 -21.22
N ILE A 491 1.97 -8.25 -21.20
CA ILE A 491 1.76 -9.05 -22.40
C ILE A 491 0.43 -9.81 -22.31
N CYS A 492 -0.38 -9.72 -23.37
CA CYS A 492 -1.60 -10.52 -23.50
C CYS A 492 -1.26 -11.97 -23.82
N ARG A 493 -1.55 -12.90 -22.92
CA ARG A 493 -1.17 -14.33 -23.03
C ARG A 493 -2.32 -15.25 -22.64
N PRO A 494 -2.39 -16.49 -23.18
CA PRO A 494 -3.40 -17.46 -22.77
C PRO A 494 -3.43 -17.66 -21.26
N GLU A 495 -4.64 -17.66 -20.70
CA GLU A 495 -4.86 -18.03 -19.31
C GLU A 495 -4.72 -19.54 -19.18
N ARG A 496 -3.51 -20.01 -18.87
CA ARG A 496 -3.24 -21.44 -18.64
C ARG A 496 -3.70 -21.81 -17.23
N SER A 497 -4.38 -22.95 -17.10
CA SER A 497 -4.55 -23.61 -15.81
C SER A 497 -3.20 -24.09 -15.31
N VAL A 498 -2.84 -23.69 -14.08
CA VAL A 498 -1.76 -24.38 -13.37
C VAL A 498 -2.39 -25.67 -12.88
N ASN A 499 -2.19 -26.76 -13.63
CA ASN A 499 -2.50 -28.10 -13.13
C ASN A 499 -1.49 -28.49 -12.04
#